data_AF-A0A8J8DFG1-F1
#
_entry.id   AF-A0A8J8DFG1-F1
#
_cell.length_a   1.000
_cell.length_b   1.000
_cell.length_c   1.000
_cell.angle_alpha   90.00
_cell.angle_beta   90.00
_cell.angle_gamma   90.00
#
_symmetry.space_group_name_H-M   'P 1'
#
loop_
_entity.id
_entity.type
_entity.pdbx_description
1 polymer ?
#
loop_
_entity_poly.entity_id
_entity_poly.type
_entity_poly.pdbx_seq_one_letter_code
_entity_poly.pdbx_strand_id
1 'polypeptide(L)'
;MRVEVKAKNNSELIRKLNEVLSDEVTEVYVNLRPTKEILVRILERAPNVRRISCPPSLYPKVSKKAIKALAQMGIELVPEGYPRGRPRKYDEGTVREVQNLIMNGVPPKEISARMGIPLRTVYYMIEQLGVRRWRG
;
A
#
# COMPACT_ATOMS: atom_id res chain seq x y z
N MET A 1 -6.79 -17.72 4.66
CA MET A 1 -5.85 -17.06 5.62
C MET A 1 -4.88 -16.14 4.88
N ARG A 2 -4.52 -14.99 5.46
CA ARG A 2 -3.53 -14.07 4.87
C ARG A 2 -2.18 -14.20 5.57
N VAL A 3 -1.10 -14.27 4.80
CA VAL A 3 0.28 -14.36 5.31
C VAL A 3 1.16 -13.28 4.68
N GLU A 4 2.00 -12.64 5.50
CA GLU A 4 3.01 -11.68 5.06
C GLU A 4 4.41 -12.24 5.33
N VAL A 5 5.22 -12.31 4.27
CA VAL A 5 6.58 -12.85 4.35
C VAL A 5 7.59 -11.79 3.93
N LYS A 6 8.39 -11.34 4.90
CA LYS A 6 9.48 -10.37 4.70
C LYS A 6 10.84 -11.04 4.77
N ALA A 7 11.72 -10.70 3.83
CA ALA A 7 13.09 -11.19 3.76
C ALA A 7 14.05 -10.13 3.19
N LYS A 8 15.35 -10.29 3.45
CA LYS A 8 16.41 -9.42 2.92
C LYS A 8 16.83 -9.83 1.50
N ASN A 9 16.70 -11.10 1.16
CA ASN A 9 17.09 -11.67 -0.14
C ASN A 9 16.18 -12.85 -0.54
N ASN A 10 16.31 -13.32 -1.78
CA ASN A 10 15.46 -14.39 -2.31
C ASN A 10 15.65 -15.72 -1.57
N SER A 11 16.86 -16.07 -1.16
CA SER A 11 17.15 -17.32 -0.45
C SER A 11 16.45 -17.37 0.91
N GLU A 12 16.53 -16.27 1.67
CA GLU A 12 15.81 -16.12 2.94
C GLU A 12 14.29 -16.14 2.73
N LEU A 13 13.80 -15.50 1.66
CA LEU A 13 12.37 -15.51 1.32
C LEU A 13 11.87 -16.93 1.05
N ILE A 14 12.58 -17.69 0.21
CA ILE A 14 12.22 -19.08 -0.12
C ILE A 14 12.21 -19.94 1.13
N ARG A 15 13.20 -19.80 2.02
CA ARG A 15 13.23 -20.54 3.29
C ARG A 15 11.98 -20.26 4.12
N LYS A 16 11.65 -18.96 4.32
CA LYS A 16 10.47 -18.55 5.08
C LYS A 16 9.17 -19.04 4.43
N LEU A 17 9.04 -18.95 3.10
CA LEU A 17 7.87 -19.46 2.39
C LEU A 17 7.63 -20.95 2.64
N ASN A 18 8.69 -21.77 2.75
CA ASN A 18 8.56 -23.19 3.08
C ASN A 18 8.11 -23.43 4.53
N GLU A 19 8.41 -22.51 5.45
CA GLU A 19 8.10 -22.64 6.88
C GLU A 19 6.67 -22.16 7.21
N VAL A 20 6.18 -21.13 6.52
CA VAL A 20 4.96 -20.40 6.94
C VAL A 20 3.74 -20.64 6.05
N LEU A 21 3.92 -21.15 4.84
CA LEU A 21 2.81 -21.37 3.92
C LEU A 21 2.21 -22.76 4.10
N SER A 22 0.89 -22.83 4.00
CA SER A 22 0.08 -24.04 4.01
C SER A 22 -1.07 -23.92 3.01
N ASP A 23 -1.82 -25.00 2.84
CA ASP A 23 -3.04 -25.10 2.04
C ASP A 23 -4.18 -24.19 2.52
N GLU A 24 -4.18 -23.74 3.78
CA GLU A 24 -5.16 -22.78 4.30
C GLU A 24 -4.90 -21.32 3.83
N VAL A 25 -3.71 -21.06 3.29
CA VAL A 25 -3.32 -19.73 2.87
C VAL A 25 -3.98 -19.36 1.55
N THR A 26 -4.74 -18.25 1.58
CA THR A 26 -5.50 -17.72 0.44
C THR A 26 -4.89 -16.42 -0.09
N GLU A 27 -4.10 -15.71 0.71
CA GLU A 27 -3.46 -14.45 0.34
C GLU A 27 -2.01 -14.38 0.84
N VAL A 28 -1.08 -13.97 -0.03
CA VAL A 28 0.34 -13.90 0.29
C VAL A 28 0.92 -12.53 -0.10
N TYR A 29 1.55 -11.84 0.85
CA TYR A 29 2.39 -10.67 0.55
C TYR A 29 3.88 -11.05 0.63
N VAL A 30 4.67 -10.60 -0.34
CA VAL A 30 6.14 -10.67 -0.30
C VAL A 30 6.78 -9.30 -0.51
N ASN A 31 7.80 -8.96 0.29
CA ASN A 31 8.47 -7.65 0.21
C ASN A 31 9.53 -7.56 -0.90
N LEU A 32 9.85 -8.67 -1.57
CA LEU A 32 10.77 -8.73 -2.71
C LEU A 32 10.00 -8.91 -4.02
N ARG A 33 10.70 -8.84 -5.16
CA ARG A 33 10.09 -9.03 -6.47
C ARG A 33 9.67 -10.49 -6.61
N PRO A 34 8.39 -10.80 -6.92
CA PRO A 34 7.98 -12.16 -7.24
C PRO A 34 8.63 -12.65 -8.55
N THR A 35 9.76 -13.33 -8.44
CA THR A 35 10.40 -14.02 -9.56
C THR A 35 9.63 -15.29 -9.90
N LYS A 36 9.93 -15.92 -11.05
CA LYS A 36 9.33 -17.21 -11.41
C LYS A 36 9.49 -18.24 -10.29
N GLU A 37 10.67 -18.31 -9.70
CA GLU A 37 10.99 -19.24 -8.60
C GLU A 37 10.13 -18.96 -7.35
N ILE A 38 10.01 -17.70 -6.93
CA ILE A 38 9.17 -17.32 -5.78
C ILE A 38 7.70 -17.66 -6.05
N LEU A 39 7.21 -17.37 -7.26
CA LEU A 39 5.82 -17.65 -7.63
C LEU A 39 5.52 -19.15 -7.62
N VAL A 40 6.38 -19.97 -8.24
CA VAL A 40 6.24 -21.43 -8.20
C VAL A 40 6.25 -21.93 -6.76
N ARG A 41 7.17 -21.42 -5.93
CA ARG A 41 7.24 -21.83 -4.52
C ARG A 41 5.98 -21.49 -3.73
N ILE A 42 5.40 -20.31 -3.98
CA ILE A 42 4.12 -19.93 -3.36
C ILE A 42 3.01 -20.90 -3.80
N LEU A 43 2.90 -21.21 -5.09
CA LEU A 43 1.88 -22.12 -5.61
C LEU A 43 2.02 -23.56 -5.06
N GLU A 44 3.26 -24.04 -4.88
CA GLU A 44 3.54 -25.36 -4.30
C GLU A 44 3.12 -25.46 -2.83
N ARG A 45 3.32 -24.39 -2.05
CA ARG A 45 3.09 -24.39 -0.59
C ARG A 45 1.71 -23.87 -0.19
N ALA A 46 1.11 -23.02 -1.01
CA ALA A 46 -0.22 -22.46 -0.83
C ALA A 46 -1.06 -22.70 -2.10
N PRO A 47 -1.49 -23.95 -2.36
CA PRO A 47 -2.23 -24.31 -3.57
C PRO A 47 -3.58 -23.57 -3.72
N ASN A 48 -4.16 -23.10 -2.62
CA ASN A 48 -5.43 -22.36 -2.59
C ASN A 48 -5.25 -20.84 -2.62
N VAL A 49 -4.05 -20.35 -2.93
CA VAL A 49 -3.78 -18.91 -3.03
C VAL A 49 -4.62 -18.29 -4.15
N ARG A 50 -5.29 -17.19 -3.82
CA ARG A 50 -6.10 -16.39 -4.77
C ARG A 50 -5.49 -15.03 -5.03
N ARG A 51 -4.66 -14.53 -4.11
CA ARG A 51 -4.03 -13.21 -4.20
C ARG A 51 -2.57 -13.25 -3.78
N ILE A 52 -1.71 -12.70 -4.62
CA ILE A 52 -0.29 -12.46 -4.34
C ILE A 52 -0.03 -10.96 -4.45
N SER A 53 0.57 -10.37 -3.43
CA SER A 53 0.92 -8.95 -3.45
C SER A 53 2.40 -8.70 -3.20
N CYS A 54 2.90 -7.60 -3.77
CA CYS A 54 4.27 -7.13 -3.56
C CYS A 54 4.33 -5.60 -3.63
N PRO A 55 5.43 -4.96 -3.19
CA PRO A 55 5.56 -3.50 -3.22
C PRO A 55 5.27 -2.89 -4.60
N PRO A 56 4.61 -1.71 -4.66
CA PRO A 56 4.30 -1.04 -5.94
C PRO A 56 5.55 -0.74 -6.78
N SER A 57 6.69 -0.53 -6.14
CA SER A 57 7.98 -0.32 -6.83
C SER A 57 8.56 -1.58 -7.50
N LEU A 58 8.08 -2.76 -7.11
CA LEU A 58 8.55 -4.06 -7.60
C LEU A 58 7.57 -4.71 -8.56
N TYR A 59 6.27 -4.44 -8.41
CA TYR A 59 5.21 -4.96 -9.28
C TYR A 59 5.45 -4.72 -10.78
N PRO A 60 5.83 -3.51 -11.26
CA PRO A 60 6.12 -3.28 -12.69
C PRO A 60 7.29 -4.10 -13.22
N LYS A 61 8.16 -4.58 -12.33
CA LYS A 61 9.33 -5.39 -12.67
C LYS A 61 9.03 -6.88 -12.75
N VAL A 62 7.80 -7.30 -12.43
CA VAL A 62 7.33 -8.67 -12.57
C VAL A 62 7.03 -8.95 -14.03
N SER A 63 7.31 -10.17 -14.49
CA SER A 63 7.08 -10.58 -15.87
C SER A 63 5.59 -10.53 -16.21
N LYS A 64 5.22 -9.80 -17.28
CA LYS A 64 3.85 -9.76 -17.82
C LYS A 64 3.31 -11.16 -18.14
N LYS A 65 4.18 -12.07 -18.59
CA LYS A 65 3.81 -13.47 -18.86
C LYS A 65 3.38 -14.19 -17.57
N ALA A 66 4.10 -13.96 -16.47
CA ALA A 66 3.77 -14.55 -15.18
C ALA A 66 2.43 -14.00 -14.63
N ILE A 67 2.22 -12.68 -14.72
CA ILE A 67 0.95 -12.05 -14.34
C ILE A 67 -0.21 -12.65 -15.14
N LYS A 68 -0.07 -12.78 -16.46
CA LYS A 68 -1.10 -13.36 -17.32
C LYS A 68 -1.39 -14.82 -16.98
N ALA A 69 -0.36 -15.62 -16.74
CA ALA A 69 -0.51 -17.03 -16.37
C ALA A 69 -1.27 -17.19 -15.03
N LEU A 70 -0.90 -16.39 -14.02
CA LEU A 70 -1.60 -16.38 -12.74
C LEU A 70 -3.07 -15.97 -12.90
N ALA A 71 -3.34 -14.93 -13.70
CA ALA A 71 -4.70 -14.48 -13.96
C ALA A 71 -5.56 -15.56 -14.66
N GLN A 72 -4.98 -16.33 -15.59
CA GLN A 72 -5.66 -17.48 -16.21
C GLN A 72 -5.98 -18.60 -15.22
N MET A 73 -5.21 -18.71 -14.14
CA MET A 73 -5.46 -19.64 -13.03
C MET A 73 -6.42 -19.08 -11.98
N GLY A 74 -6.95 -17.86 -12.17
CA GLY A 74 -7.80 -17.18 -11.18
C GLY A 74 -7.03 -16.58 -10.00
N ILE A 75 -5.72 -16.40 -10.13
CA ILE A 75 -4.85 -15.85 -9.09
C ILE A 75 -4.49 -14.41 -9.47
N GLU A 76 -4.82 -13.46 -8.59
CA GLU A 76 -4.53 -12.05 -8.79
C GLU A 76 -3.15 -11.70 -8.23
N LEU A 77 -2.27 -11.14 -9.08
CA LEU A 77 -1.03 -10.53 -8.63
C LEU A 77 -1.20 -9.00 -8.63
N VAL A 78 -1.03 -8.34 -7.48
CA VAL A 78 -1.30 -6.89 -7.34
C VAL A 78 -0.20 -6.12 -6.62
N PRO A 79 -0.02 -4.82 -6.90
CA PRO A 79 0.80 -3.95 -6.07
C PRO A 79 0.10 -3.68 -4.74
N GLU A 80 0.81 -3.85 -3.63
CA GLU A 80 0.34 -3.47 -2.30
C GLU A 80 1.40 -2.63 -1.60
N GLY A 81 1.05 -1.36 -1.36
CA GLY A 81 1.89 -0.41 -0.66
C GLY A 81 1.44 -0.24 0.77
N TYR A 82 2.40 -0.29 1.70
CA TYR A 82 2.23 0.38 2.98
C TYR A 82 2.50 1.88 2.80
N PRO A 83 1.81 2.77 3.51
CA PRO A 83 2.18 4.19 3.55
C PRO A 83 3.65 4.28 4.00
N ARG A 84 4.53 4.68 3.08
CA ARG A 84 5.94 4.93 3.38
C ARG A 84 6.10 6.38 3.83
N GLY A 85 6.81 6.59 4.94
CA GLY A 85 7.13 7.91 5.47
C GLY A 85 7.06 7.96 7.00
N ARG A 86 7.42 9.11 7.57
CA ARG A 86 7.09 9.42 8.96
C ARG A 86 5.56 9.34 9.11
N PRO A 87 5.02 8.73 10.17
CA PRO A 87 3.61 8.81 10.47
C PRO A 87 3.13 10.25 10.35
N ARG A 88 1.95 10.45 9.77
CA ARG A 88 1.37 11.79 9.68
C ARG A 88 1.28 12.34 11.10
N LYS A 89 1.79 13.57 11.30
CA LYS A 89 1.72 14.25 12.60
C LYS A 89 0.26 14.45 13.05
N TYR A 90 -0.64 14.59 12.08
CA TYR A 90 -2.07 14.81 12.29
C TYR A 90 -2.83 13.56 11.85
N ASP A 91 -3.78 13.15 12.68
CA ASP A 91 -4.66 12.03 12.42
C ASP A 91 -5.74 12.38 11.37
N GLU A 92 -6.53 11.38 10.99
CA GLU A 92 -7.61 11.60 10.03
C GLU A 92 -8.68 12.56 10.54
N GLY A 93 -8.94 12.59 11.86
CA GLY A 93 -9.91 13.49 12.46
C GLY A 93 -9.54 14.95 12.24
N THR A 94 -8.30 15.30 12.56
CA THR A 94 -7.75 16.64 12.34
C THR A 94 -7.79 17.03 10.86
N VAL A 95 -7.45 16.11 9.96
CA VAL A 95 -7.49 16.36 8.51
C VAL A 95 -8.92 16.63 8.03
N ARG A 96 -9.91 15.87 8.53
CA ARG A 96 -11.32 16.07 8.18
C ARG A 96 -11.86 17.38 8.71
N GLU A 97 -11.47 17.79 9.91
CA GLU A 97 -11.90 19.07 10.48
C GLU A 97 -11.33 20.25 9.68
N VAL A 98 -10.05 20.20 9.33
CA VAL A 98 -9.45 21.18 8.40
C VAL A 98 -10.20 21.21 7.07
N GLN A 99 -10.54 20.05 6.51
CA GLN A 99 -11.32 19.96 5.27
C GLN A 99 -12.71 20.61 5.42
N ASN A 100 -13.44 20.35 6.50
CA ASN A 100 -14.75 20.95 6.76
C ASN A 100 -14.67 22.47 6.87
N LEU A 101 -13.67 23.00 7.58
CA LEU A 101 -13.44 24.45 7.68
C LEU A 101 -13.15 25.08 6.32
N ILE A 102 -12.35 24.44 5.48
CA ILE A 102 -12.10 24.89 4.10
C ILE A 102 -13.39 24.88 3.27
N MET A 103 -14.19 23.81 3.35
CA MET A 103 -15.46 23.69 2.63
C MET A 103 -16.49 24.74 3.09
N ASN A 104 -16.43 25.14 4.35
CA ASN A 104 -17.25 26.22 4.92
C ASN A 104 -16.70 27.63 4.62
N GLY A 105 -15.64 27.75 3.81
CA GLY A 105 -15.08 29.04 3.38
C GLY A 105 -14.16 29.72 4.39
N VAL A 106 -13.74 29.03 5.45
CA VAL A 106 -12.83 29.60 6.46
C VAL A 106 -11.43 29.79 5.85
N PRO A 107 -10.80 30.97 5.97
CA PRO A 107 -9.51 31.23 5.36
C PRO A 107 -8.38 30.43 6.06
N PRO A 108 -7.33 29.97 5.32
CA PRO A 108 -6.25 29.15 5.86
C PRO A 108 -5.52 29.74 7.06
N LYS A 109 -5.38 31.07 7.11
CA LYS A 109 -4.79 31.80 8.24
C LYS A 109 -5.60 31.60 9.53
N GLU A 110 -6.92 31.64 9.41
CA GLU A 110 -7.83 31.45 10.54
C GLU A 110 -7.88 29.99 10.98
N ILE A 111 -7.85 29.04 10.03
CA ILE A 111 -7.74 27.60 10.33
C ILE A 111 -6.43 27.33 11.09
N SER A 112 -5.33 27.93 10.66
CA SER A 112 -4.02 27.81 11.32
C SER A 112 -4.09 28.27 12.78
N ALA A 113 -4.72 29.42 13.04
CA ALA A 113 -4.90 29.95 14.39
C ALA A 113 -5.83 29.09 15.24
N ARG A 114 -7.00 28.69 14.71
CA ARG A 114 -8.01 27.89 15.43
C ARG A 114 -7.50 26.50 15.81
N MET A 115 -6.77 25.85 14.91
CA MET A 115 -6.33 24.46 15.07
C MET A 115 -4.92 24.33 15.67
N GLY A 116 -4.18 25.43 15.85
CA GLY A 116 -2.77 25.40 16.25
C GLY A 116 -1.85 24.71 15.23
N ILE A 117 -2.28 24.61 13.97
CA ILE A 117 -1.55 23.96 12.88
C ILE A 117 -0.75 25.02 12.14
N PRO A 118 0.54 24.80 11.82
CA PRO A 118 1.31 25.75 11.02
C PRO A 118 0.63 26.06 9.69
N LEU A 119 0.58 27.34 9.30
CA LEU A 119 -0.08 27.78 8.06
C LEU A 119 0.39 27.00 6.82
N ARG A 120 1.69 26.71 6.73
CA ARG A 120 2.27 25.88 5.65
C ARG A 120 1.65 24.48 5.60
N THR A 121 1.36 23.88 6.75
CA THR A 121 0.71 22.58 6.84
C THR A 121 -0.75 22.67 6.39
N VAL A 122 -1.46 23.75 6.73
CA VAL A 122 -2.83 23.98 6.23
C VAL A 122 -2.84 24.05 4.70
N TYR A 123 -1.92 24.82 4.10
CA TYR A 123 -1.78 24.87 2.63
C TYR A 123 -1.42 23.51 2.02
N TYR A 124 -0.51 22.76 2.65
CA TYR A 124 -0.19 21.40 2.21
C TYR A 124 -1.42 20.49 2.23
N MET A 125 -2.25 20.55 3.28
CA MET A 125 -3.50 19.78 3.35
C MET A 125 -4.47 20.18 2.23
N ILE A 126 -4.59 21.47 1.92
CA ILE A 126 -5.41 21.96 0.80
C ILE A 126 -4.94 21.38 -0.54
N GLU A 127 -3.63 21.36 -0.78
CA GLU A 127 -3.04 20.79 -2.01
C GLU A 127 -3.34 19.29 -2.14
N GLN A 128 -3.22 18.53 -1.05
CA GLN A 128 -3.51 17.10 -1.03
C GLN A 128 -5.00 16.78 -1.24
N LEU A 129 -5.90 17.69 -0.85
CA LEU A 129 -7.35 17.52 -1.02
C LEU A 129 -7.81 17.77 -2.47
N GLY A 130 -6.94 18.24 -3.36
CA GLY A 130 -7.28 18.50 -4.76
C GLY A 130 -8.32 19.61 -4.94
N VAL A 131 -8.50 20.49 -3.94
CA VAL A 131 -9.46 21.60 -3.98
C VAL A 131 -8.94 22.66 -4.95
N ARG A 132 -9.18 22.44 -6.24
CA ARG A 132 -8.80 23.30 -7.36
C ARG A 132 -9.53 24.66 -7.38
N ARG A 133 -10.23 25.01 -6.30
CA ARG A 133 -11.22 26.10 -6.24
C ARG A 133 -11.09 26.97 -4.98
N TRP A 134 -9.91 27.07 -4.39
CA TRP A 134 -9.64 28.15 -3.45
C TRP A 134 -9.03 29.33 -4.23
N ARG A 135 -9.89 30.26 -4.68
CA ARG A 135 -9.47 31.60 -5.09
C ARG A 135 -9.70 32.51 -3.89
N GLY A 136 -8.67 32.70 -3.09
CA GLY A 136 -8.55 33.83 -2.19
C GLY A 136 -7.85 34.97 -2.90
#